data_AF-A0A8S1EP78-F1
#
_entry.id   AF-A0A8S1EP78-F1
#
_cell.length_a   1.000
_cell.length_b   1.000
_cell.length_c   1.000
_cell.angle_alpha   90.00
_cell.angle_beta   90.00
_cell.angle_gamma   90.00
#
_symmetry.space_group_name_H-M   'P 1'
#
loop_
_entity.id
_entity.type
_entity.pdbx_description
1 polymer ?
#
loop_
_entity_poly.entity_id
_entity_poly.type
_entity_poly.pdbx_seq_one_letter_code
_entity_poly.pdbx_strand_id
1 'polypeptide(L)'
;MAFVISSKLFIVLVVLFQFFTSSQLKECVCALCRIDTLPDNCTEIDGHIQIGLESEMPPFELIEFKLKKLAKLTGCLLIANSGLTSLKFLSNLRTVIYAQTGNSETCSVYGNAITLAKNNLLRRLYLDSLEEIDVTRGADYGLYISLNPSLCITEKEVEIFFNTSRFYAPHMNICDPTRMYCALDTQGFFDDTNIQEGCQVLTDSLVLNGSTPNTSEQFQNRLNDIEQIFGSIIVLNTKLTSLKFPKLWRIYNFQPTLPAILLQKNMNISQVEFNSLKSVPFLGDHREILYAYQNPKLVNISWDTCNKLLDIGFVTIEGNGTTCGQSSTRSCK
;
A
#
# COMPACT_ATOMS: atom_id res chain seq x y z
N MET A 1 -20.48 -68.40 10.02
CA MET A 1 -19.17 -67.73 9.89
C MET A 1 -19.19 -66.50 10.78
N ALA A 2 -18.68 -66.65 12.00
CA ALA A 2 -18.57 -65.56 12.96
C ALA A 2 -17.18 -64.95 12.82
N PHE A 3 -17.10 -63.66 12.49
CA PHE A 3 -15.85 -62.91 12.53
C PHE A 3 -15.68 -62.34 13.94
N VAL A 4 -14.68 -62.86 14.65
CA VAL A 4 -14.18 -62.29 15.90
C VAL A 4 -13.23 -61.15 15.52
N ILE A 5 -13.64 -59.91 15.76
CA ILE A 5 -12.75 -58.75 15.67
C ILE A 5 -12.17 -58.49 17.08
N SER A 6 -10.85 -58.58 17.16
CA SER A 6 -10.05 -58.43 18.38
C SER A 6 -10.13 -57.01 18.95
N SER A 7 -10.42 -56.91 20.26
CA SER A 7 -10.61 -55.65 21.01
C SER A 7 -9.35 -54.81 21.20
N LYS A 8 -8.19 -55.24 20.69
CA LYS A 8 -6.92 -54.51 20.83
C LYS A 8 -6.68 -53.44 19.76
N LEU A 9 -7.46 -53.41 18.67
CA LEU A 9 -7.29 -52.41 17.61
C LEU A 9 -8.06 -51.10 17.87
N PHE A 10 -9.01 -51.10 18.82
CA PHE A 10 -9.81 -49.92 19.14
C PHE A 10 -9.11 -48.94 20.10
N ILE A 11 -8.14 -49.41 20.88
CA ILE A 11 -7.44 -48.58 21.88
C ILE A 11 -6.31 -47.76 21.24
N VAL A 12 -5.72 -48.23 20.13
CA VAL A 12 -4.65 -47.47 19.44
C VAL A 12 -5.23 -46.29 18.63
N LEU A 13 -6.47 -46.40 18.15
CA LEU A 13 -7.10 -45.31 17.37
C LEU A 13 -7.64 -44.18 18.26
N VAL A 14 -8.01 -44.46 19.52
CA VAL A 14 -8.54 -43.45 20.45
C VAL A 14 -7.42 -42.66 21.14
N VAL A 15 -6.22 -43.24 21.30
CA VAL A 15 -5.09 -42.56 21.96
C VAL A 15 -4.27 -41.68 21.00
N LEU A 16 -4.36 -41.89 19.68
CA LEU A 16 -3.72 -41.01 18.69
C LEU A 16 -4.59 -39.81 18.26
N PHE A 17 -5.84 -39.72 18.73
CA PHE A 17 -6.74 -38.60 18.40
C PHE A 17 -6.81 -37.49 19.47
N GLN A 18 -5.99 -37.57 20.53
CA GLN A 18 -5.96 -36.56 21.61
C GLN A 18 -4.76 -35.60 21.59
N PHE A 19 -3.91 -35.62 20.55
CA PHE A 19 -2.81 -34.66 20.38
C PHE A 19 -2.97 -33.71 19.19
N PHE A 20 -4.21 -33.46 18.75
CA PHE A 20 -4.53 -32.16 18.16
C PHE A 20 -5.13 -31.32 19.28
N THR A 21 -4.26 -30.70 20.08
CA THR A 21 -4.69 -29.49 20.80
C THR A 21 -5.12 -28.52 19.71
N SER A 22 -6.44 -28.34 19.54
CA SER A 22 -6.91 -27.14 18.88
C SER A 22 -6.23 -26.00 19.61
N SER A 23 -5.51 -25.15 18.89
CA SER A 23 -5.19 -23.84 19.41
C SER A 23 -6.54 -23.21 19.72
N GLN A 24 -6.99 -23.31 20.97
CA GLN A 24 -8.22 -22.65 21.40
C GLN A 24 -8.03 -21.18 21.04
N LEU A 25 -8.81 -20.71 20.08
CA LEU A 25 -8.91 -19.30 19.74
C LEU A 25 -9.27 -18.60 21.05
N LYS A 26 -8.34 -17.81 21.57
CA LYS A 26 -8.57 -17.02 22.78
C LYS A 26 -8.85 -15.61 22.34
N GLU A 27 -10.13 -15.27 22.40
CA GLU A 27 -10.63 -13.93 22.15
C GLU A 27 -10.45 -13.07 23.40
N CYS A 28 -9.94 -11.86 23.20
CA CYS A 28 -9.73 -10.87 24.24
C CYS A 28 -10.44 -9.59 23.86
N VAL A 29 -11.20 -9.02 24.79
CA VAL A 29 -12.04 -7.84 24.52
C VAL A 29 -11.60 -6.68 25.40
N CYS A 30 -11.38 -5.52 24.79
CA CYS A 30 -11.02 -4.28 25.46
C CYS A 30 -11.42 -3.09 24.58
N ALA A 31 -11.91 -1.99 25.15
CA ALA A 31 -12.14 -0.78 24.33
C ALA A 31 -10.80 -0.18 23.86
N LEU A 32 -9.92 0.13 24.82
CA LEU A 32 -8.51 0.46 24.59
C LEU A 32 -7.68 -0.55 25.41
N CYS A 33 -6.91 -1.36 24.70
CA CYS A 33 -6.20 -2.49 25.27
C CYS A 33 -4.89 -2.03 25.92
N ARG A 34 -4.89 -1.96 27.25
CA ARG A 34 -3.65 -1.78 28.01
C ARG A 34 -2.89 -3.12 28.07
N ILE A 35 -1.67 -3.13 27.53
CA ILE A 35 -0.88 -4.36 27.32
C ILE A 35 -0.56 -5.09 28.63
N ASP A 36 -0.31 -4.35 29.72
CA ASP A 36 -0.05 -4.90 31.06
C ASP A 36 -1.22 -5.74 31.61
N THR A 37 -2.45 -5.32 31.30
CA THR A 37 -3.68 -5.98 31.76
C THR A 37 -4.29 -6.96 30.77
N LEU A 38 -3.80 -6.98 29.53
CA LEU A 38 -4.35 -7.87 28.48
C LEU A 38 -4.20 -9.34 28.92
N PRO A 39 -5.21 -10.21 28.74
CA PRO A 39 -5.07 -11.62 29.07
C PRO A 39 -3.91 -12.29 28.30
N ASP A 40 -3.29 -13.30 28.89
CA ASP A 40 -2.20 -14.01 28.21
C ASP A 40 -2.71 -14.85 27.04
N ASN A 41 -1.89 -15.03 26.01
CA ASN A 41 -2.17 -15.90 24.86
C ASN A 41 -3.40 -15.51 24.03
N CYS A 42 -3.77 -14.23 23.95
CA CYS A 42 -4.79 -13.77 23.00
C CYS A 42 -4.37 -14.11 21.56
N THR A 43 -5.28 -14.75 20.82
CA THR A 43 -5.13 -14.99 19.37
C THR A 43 -6.00 -14.05 18.57
N GLU A 44 -7.11 -13.60 19.15
CA GLU A 44 -7.97 -12.56 18.60
C GLU A 44 -8.14 -11.45 19.64
N ILE A 45 -8.11 -10.20 19.19
CA ILE A 45 -8.39 -9.03 20.02
C ILE A 45 -9.53 -8.24 19.36
N ASP A 46 -10.61 -8.00 20.11
CA ASP A 46 -11.62 -7.01 19.80
C ASP A 46 -11.36 -5.78 20.67
N GLY A 47 -10.76 -4.76 20.04
CA GLY A 47 -10.28 -3.57 20.73
C GLY A 47 -9.19 -2.79 20.00
N HIS A 48 -8.82 -1.65 20.57
CA HIS A 48 -7.75 -0.80 20.03
C HIS A 48 -6.43 -1.05 20.76
N ILE A 49 -5.34 -1.16 20.01
CA ILE A 49 -3.99 -1.30 20.56
C ILE A 49 -3.22 -0.01 20.28
N GLN A 50 -2.68 0.61 21.33
CA GLN A 50 -1.79 1.76 21.22
C GLN A 50 -0.45 1.44 21.91
N ILE A 51 0.67 1.80 21.27
CA ILE A 51 2.01 1.59 21.81
C ILE A 51 2.84 2.87 21.57
N GLY A 52 3.51 3.34 22.63
CA GLY A 52 4.44 4.48 22.59
C GLY A 52 3.81 5.88 22.74
N LEU A 53 2.49 5.96 22.93
CA LEU A 53 1.79 7.21 23.27
C LEU A 53 1.53 7.37 24.78
N GLU A 54 1.77 6.32 25.56
CA GLU A 54 1.59 6.32 27.01
C GLU A 54 2.75 7.06 27.71
N SER A 55 2.49 7.59 28.90
CA SER A 55 3.51 8.24 29.73
C SER A 55 4.66 7.30 30.10
N GLU A 56 4.37 6.01 30.20
CA GLU A 56 5.34 4.96 30.45
C GLU A 56 5.00 3.76 29.56
N MET A 57 5.92 3.38 28.68
CA MET A 57 5.72 2.26 27.76
C MET A 57 5.98 0.94 28.50
N PRO A 58 5.11 -0.08 28.32
CA PRO A 58 5.38 -1.41 28.87
C PRO A 58 6.73 -1.96 28.38
N PRO A 59 7.45 -2.75 29.20
CA PRO A 59 8.68 -3.40 28.78
C PRO A 59 8.49 -4.20 27.49
N PHE A 60 9.48 -4.20 26.61
CA PHE A 60 9.41 -4.86 25.31
C PHE A 60 9.04 -6.35 25.43
N GLU A 61 9.61 -7.03 26.43
CA GLU A 61 9.38 -8.45 26.71
C GLU A 61 7.91 -8.72 27.04
N LEU A 62 7.23 -7.77 27.69
CA LEU A 62 5.81 -7.89 28.02
C LEU A 62 4.95 -7.70 26.77
N ILE A 63 5.26 -6.72 25.92
CA ILE A 63 4.58 -6.50 24.64
C ILE A 63 4.69 -7.76 23.76
N GLU A 64 5.91 -8.28 23.61
CA GLU A 64 6.16 -9.49 22.85
C GLU A 64 5.39 -10.68 23.42
N PHE A 65 5.46 -10.89 24.75
CA PHE A 65 4.76 -11.99 25.40
C PHE A 65 3.24 -11.96 25.17
N LYS A 66 2.62 -10.77 25.26
CA LYS A 66 1.18 -10.58 25.12
C LYS A 66 0.68 -10.69 23.68
N LEU A 67 1.44 -10.16 22.72
CA LEU A 67 1.00 -10.01 21.33
C LEU A 67 1.55 -11.07 20.36
N LYS A 68 2.57 -11.86 20.72
CA LYS A 68 3.19 -12.86 19.83
C LYS A 68 2.24 -13.88 19.21
N LYS A 69 1.05 -14.12 19.79
CA LYS A 69 0.05 -15.07 19.28
C LYS A 69 -1.10 -14.41 18.54
N LEU A 70 -1.14 -13.08 18.50
CA LEU A 70 -2.20 -12.32 17.85
C LEU A 70 -2.23 -12.65 16.36
N ALA A 71 -3.36 -13.17 15.90
CA ALA A 71 -3.63 -13.50 14.52
C ALA A 71 -4.69 -12.59 13.89
N LYS A 72 -5.62 -12.07 14.70
CA LYS A 72 -6.68 -11.18 14.23
C LYS A 72 -6.92 -10.03 15.19
N LEU A 73 -7.04 -8.83 14.64
CA LEU A 73 -7.39 -7.61 15.36
C LEU A 73 -8.68 -7.04 14.77
N THR A 74 -9.72 -6.90 15.57
CA THR A 74 -10.90 -6.10 15.25
C THR A 74 -10.77 -4.78 16.02
N GLY A 75 -10.55 -3.68 15.32
CA GLY A 75 -10.22 -2.39 15.92
C GLY A 75 -9.13 -1.68 15.13
N CYS A 76 -8.14 -1.12 15.82
CA CYS A 76 -7.02 -0.44 15.16
C CYS A 76 -5.73 -0.62 15.96
N LEU A 77 -4.60 -0.51 15.26
CA LEU A 77 -3.26 -0.59 15.81
C LEU A 77 -2.53 0.72 15.56
N LEU A 78 -2.09 1.36 16.63
CA LEU A 78 -1.29 2.59 16.59
C LEU A 78 0.02 2.38 17.33
N ILE A 79 1.14 2.48 16.62
CA ILE A 79 2.48 2.43 17.20
C ILE A 79 3.19 3.72 16.84
N ALA A 80 3.37 4.59 17.82
CA ALA A 80 3.97 5.88 17.59
C ALA A 80 4.92 6.32 18.70
N ASN A 81 5.98 7.04 18.33
CA ASN A 81 7.00 7.54 19.26
C ASN A 81 7.61 6.44 20.17
N SER A 82 7.64 5.18 19.70
CA SER A 82 8.13 4.06 20.51
C SER A 82 9.65 3.85 20.37
N GLY A 83 10.23 3.19 21.36
CA GLY A 83 11.61 2.68 21.31
C GLY A 83 11.77 1.34 20.57
N LEU A 84 10.72 0.86 19.89
CA LEU A 84 10.73 -0.44 19.23
C LEU A 84 11.70 -0.45 18.05
N THR A 85 12.48 -1.53 17.92
CA THR A 85 13.36 -1.76 16.78
C THR A 85 12.75 -2.70 15.74
N SER A 86 11.75 -3.49 16.12
CA SER A 86 11.00 -4.37 15.21
C SER A 86 9.58 -4.61 15.71
N LEU A 87 8.68 -4.99 14.78
CA LEU A 87 7.33 -5.46 15.10
C LEU A 87 7.21 -6.99 14.97
N LYS A 88 8.29 -7.74 15.19
CA LYS A 88 8.31 -9.20 15.07
C LYS A 88 7.25 -9.90 15.94
N PHE A 89 6.84 -9.29 17.05
CA PHE A 89 5.75 -9.78 17.89
C PHE A 89 4.39 -9.80 17.17
N LEU A 90 4.24 -9.15 16.02
CA LEU A 90 3.05 -9.20 15.16
C LEU A 90 3.21 -10.15 13.97
N SER A 91 4.24 -11.00 13.93
CA SER A 91 4.50 -11.86 12.77
C SER A 91 3.40 -12.91 12.49
N ASN A 92 2.50 -13.13 13.44
CA ASN A 92 1.34 -14.01 13.28
C ASN A 92 0.06 -13.26 12.87
N LEU A 93 0.08 -11.93 12.82
CA LEU A 93 -1.08 -11.11 12.46
C LEU A 93 -1.43 -11.34 10.98
N ARG A 94 -2.64 -11.85 10.74
CA ARG A 94 -3.18 -12.17 9.42
C ARG A 94 -4.28 -11.21 8.99
N THR A 95 -5.13 -10.81 9.94
CA THR A 95 -6.32 -10.03 9.63
C THR A 95 -6.42 -8.83 10.55
N VAL A 96 -6.63 -7.66 9.96
CA VAL A 96 -7.04 -6.46 10.70
C VAL A 96 -8.38 -5.99 10.14
N ILE A 97 -9.40 -5.96 10.98
CA ILE A 97 -10.72 -5.43 10.63
C ILE A 97 -10.84 -4.08 11.32
N TYR A 98 -10.85 -3.00 10.54
CA TYR A 98 -11.06 -1.68 11.10
C TYR A 98 -12.43 -1.61 11.75
N ALA A 99 -12.47 -1.20 13.02
CA ALA A 99 -13.72 -0.92 13.72
C ALA A 99 -13.54 0.37 14.52
N GLN A 100 -14.44 1.33 14.33
CA GLN A 100 -14.52 2.52 15.17
C GLN A 100 -15.46 2.18 16.34
N THR A 101 -14.90 1.76 17.47
CA THR A 101 -15.69 1.46 18.67
C THR A 101 -15.55 2.57 19.71
N GLY A 102 -16.66 3.21 20.09
CA GLY A 102 -16.66 4.24 21.14
C GLY A 102 -15.88 5.51 20.79
N ASN A 103 -15.83 6.47 21.72
CA ASN A 103 -15.33 7.85 21.53
C ASN A 103 -14.07 7.92 20.64
N SER A 104 -14.14 8.79 19.63
CA SER A 104 -13.26 8.94 18.46
C SER A 104 -11.77 9.28 18.72
N GLU A 105 -11.26 9.05 19.92
CA GLU A 105 -9.90 9.44 20.34
C GLU A 105 -8.90 8.26 20.37
N THR A 106 -9.36 7.01 20.25
CA THR A 106 -8.55 5.79 20.42
C THR A 106 -7.95 5.22 19.13
N CYS A 107 -8.63 5.34 18.00
CA CYS A 107 -8.00 5.16 16.70
C CYS A 107 -7.52 6.53 16.23
N SER A 108 -6.36 6.59 15.57
CA SER A 108 -5.73 7.86 15.14
C SER A 108 -6.78 8.87 14.67
N VAL A 109 -6.60 10.17 14.96
CA VAL A 109 -7.45 11.26 14.43
C VAL A 109 -7.70 11.13 12.91
N TYR A 110 -6.80 10.43 12.22
CA TYR A 110 -6.81 10.15 10.78
C TYR A 110 -7.52 8.85 10.35
N GLY A 111 -8.25 8.15 11.24
CA GLY A 111 -9.10 7.02 10.85
C GLY A 111 -8.41 5.83 10.19
N ASN A 112 -7.17 5.47 10.56
CA ASN A 112 -6.45 4.36 9.92
C ASN A 112 -6.58 3.03 10.68
N ALA A 113 -6.52 1.90 9.97
CA ALA A 113 -6.53 0.57 10.61
C ALA A 113 -5.20 0.24 11.32
N ILE A 114 -4.08 0.47 10.65
CA ILE A 114 -2.73 0.38 11.23
C ILE A 114 -1.99 1.71 10.99
N THR A 115 -1.47 2.32 12.06
CA THR A 115 -0.64 3.53 11.99
C THR A 115 0.72 3.29 12.64
N LEU A 116 1.79 3.51 11.88
CA LEU A 116 3.17 3.50 12.35
C LEU A 116 3.79 4.88 12.14
N ALA A 117 3.99 5.63 13.22
CA ALA A 117 4.42 7.02 13.11
C ALA A 117 5.58 7.39 14.06
N LYS A 118 6.59 8.10 13.55
CA LYS A 118 7.65 8.70 14.41
C LYS A 118 8.45 7.66 15.24
N ASN A 119 8.60 6.43 14.75
CA ASN A 119 9.42 5.42 15.43
C ASN A 119 10.85 5.45 14.85
N ASN A 120 11.70 6.30 15.42
CA ASN A 120 13.06 6.55 14.90
C ASN A 120 13.97 5.32 14.91
N LEU A 121 13.71 4.36 15.80
CA LEU A 121 14.51 3.14 15.96
C LEU A 121 13.93 1.93 15.23
N LEU A 122 12.71 2.03 14.70
CA LEU A 122 12.03 0.91 14.04
C LEU A 122 12.72 0.59 12.72
N ARG A 123 13.15 -0.66 12.55
CA ARG A 123 13.91 -1.12 11.37
C ARG A 123 13.15 -2.10 10.50
N ARG A 124 12.25 -2.92 11.07
CA ARG A 124 11.56 -4.01 10.37
C ARG A 124 10.15 -4.24 10.89
N LEU A 125 9.21 -4.53 9.98
CA LEU A 125 7.80 -4.81 10.31
C LEU A 125 7.56 -6.29 10.60
N TYR A 126 8.06 -7.20 9.75
CA TYR A 126 7.76 -8.64 9.85
C TYR A 126 6.27 -8.97 9.73
N LEU A 127 5.55 -8.22 8.89
CA LEU A 127 4.12 -8.44 8.62
C LEU A 127 3.90 -9.38 7.43
N ASP A 128 4.81 -10.35 7.25
CA ASP A 128 4.82 -11.33 6.17
C ASP A 128 3.60 -12.25 6.11
N SER A 129 2.90 -12.38 7.24
CA SER A 129 1.70 -13.22 7.38
C SER A 129 0.41 -12.46 7.16
N LEU A 130 0.48 -11.14 6.91
CA LEU A 130 -0.72 -10.34 6.74
C LEU A 130 -1.44 -10.73 5.44
N GLU A 131 -2.71 -11.08 5.56
CA GLU A 131 -3.54 -11.58 4.48
C GLU A 131 -4.62 -10.56 4.11
N GLU A 132 -5.15 -9.82 5.10
CA GLU A 132 -6.28 -8.91 4.89
C GLU A 132 -6.23 -7.71 5.85
N ILE A 133 -6.52 -6.53 5.32
CA ILE A 133 -6.91 -5.35 6.10
C ILE A 133 -8.26 -4.87 5.58
N ASP A 134 -9.32 -5.09 6.35
CA ASP A 134 -10.67 -4.64 6.03
C ASP A 134 -10.86 -3.19 6.51
N VAL A 135 -10.94 -2.26 5.55
CA VAL A 135 -11.19 -0.82 5.76
C VAL A 135 -12.62 -0.39 5.42
N THR A 136 -13.52 -1.33 5.11
CA THR A 136 -14.88 -1.04 4.63
C THR A 136 -15.72 -0.25 5.64
N ARG A 137 -15.32 -0.23 6.91
CA ARG A 137 -15.96 0.54 7.99
C ARG A 137 -15.48 1.99 8.10
N GLY A 138 -15.00 2.56 6.99
CA GLY A 138 -14.68 3.98 6.89
C GLY A 138 -13.26 4.34 7.33
N ALA A 139 -12.29 3.43 7.18
CA ALA A 139 -10.89 3.79 7.40
C ALA A 139 -10.34 4.59 6.21
N ASP A 140 -9.54 5.62 6.48
CA ASP A 140 -8.87 6.39 5.43
C ASP A 140 -7.78 5.54 4.75
N TYR A 141 -6.89 4.96 5.56
CA TYR A 141 -5.88 4.00 5.13
C TYR A 141 -5.96 2.70 5.93
N GLY A 142 -5.65 1.59 5.29
CA GLY A 142 -5.46 0.32 5.99
C GLY A 142 -4.10 0.26 6.68
N LEU A 143 -3.06 0.75 6.01
CA LEU A 143 -1.72 0.86 6.59
C LEU A 143 -1.14 2.25 6.30
N TYR A 144 -0.87 3.01 7.35
CA TYR A 144 -0.30 4.34 7.29
C TYR A 144 1.07 4.36 7.98
N ILE A 145 2.14 4.56 7.22
CA ILE A 145 3.52 4.61 7.70
C ILE A 145 4.09 5.98 7.41
N SER A 146 4.52 6.69 8.44
CA SER A 146 5.09 8.03 8.29
C SER A 146 6.18 8.32 9.31
N LEU A 147 7.24 9.01 8.89
CA LEU A 147 8.33 9.45 9.77
C LEU A 147 9.01 8.29 10.55
N ASN A 148 9.35 7.19 9.87
CA ASN A 148 10.12 6.10 10.45
C ASN A 148 11.46 5.98 9.70
N PRO A 149 12.46 6.87 9.94
CA PRO A 149 13.63 7.02 9.08
C PRO A 149 14.53 5.78 8.99
N SER A 150 14.56 4.95 10.04
CA SER A 150 15.36 3.72 10.07
C SER A 150 14.63 2.51 9.49
N LEU A 151 13.35 2.65 9.14
CA LEU A 151 12.52 1.54 8.68
C LEU A 151 12.88 1.21 7.23
N CYS A 152 13.14 -0.07 6.96
CA CYS A 152 13.09 -0.62 5.62
C CYS A 152 11.98 -1.68 5.52
N ILE A 153 11.36 -1.77 4.36
CA ILE A 153 10.28 -2.70 4.03
C ILE A 153 10.79 -3.64 2.94
N THR A 154 10.56 -4.94 3.06
CA THR A 154 10.98 -5.88 1.99
C THR A 154 10.07 -5.78 0.77
N GLU A 155 10.56 -6.14 -0.42
CA GLU A 155 9.72 -6.20 -1.63
C GLU A 155 8.49 -7.11 -1.43
N LYS A 156 8.64 -8.20 -0.68
CA LYS A 156 7.54 -9.11 -0.35
C LYS A 156 6.46 -8.44 0.50
N GLU A 157 6.85 -7.69 1.53
CA GLU A 157 5.90 -6.91 2.34
C GLU A 157 5.20 -5.83 1.50
N VAL A 158 5.92 -5.15 0.60
CA VAL A 158 5.30 -4.18 -0.33
C VAL A 158 4.24 -4.84 -1.23
N GLU A 159 4.51 -6.01 -1.81
CA GLU A 159 3.51 -6.73 -2.61
C GLU A 159 2.29 -7.14 -1.77
N ILE A 160 2.49 -7.54 -0.51
CA ILE A 160 1.38 -7.80 0.41
C ILE A 160 0.57 -6.52 0.61
N PHE A 161 1.21 -5.40 0.95
CA PHE A 161 0.51 -4.13 1.26
C PHE A 161 -0.20 -3.54 0.05
N PHE A 162 0.35 -3.69 -1.16
CA PHE A 162 -0.34 -3.24 -2.37
C PHE A 162 -1.58 -4.06 -2.72
N ASN A 163 -1.61 -5.33 -2.31
CA ASN A 163 -2.78 -6.20 -2.48
C ASN A 163 -3.74 -6.13 -1.28
N THR A 164 -3.27 -5.65 -0.14
CA THR A 164 -4.03 -5.55 1.10
C THR A 164 -4.26 -4.08 1.44
N SER A 165 -5.41 -3.55 0.98
CA SER A 165 -5.96 -2.25 1.35
C SER A 165 -5.19 -0.99 0.90
N ARG A 166 -5.69 0.17 1.34
CA ARG A 166 -5.15 1.52 1.08
C ARG A 166 -3.85 1.71 1.88
N PHE A 167 -2.70 1.57 1.23
CA PHE A 167 -1.38 1.69 1.84
C PHE A 167 -0.76 3.06 1.57
N TYR A 168 -0.24 3.70 2.61
CA TYR A 168 0.44 4.97 2.53
C TYR A 168 1.80 4.87 3.24
N ALA A 169 2.87 4.99 2.46
CA ALA A 169 4.24 5.02 2.98
C ALA A 169 5.14 5.84 2.02
N PRO A 170 5.01 7.17 2.01
CA PRO A 170 5.90 8.03 1.24
C PRO A 170 7.33 7.87 1.74
N HIS A 171 8.30 8.04 0.84
CA HIS A 171 9.74 7.91 1.15
C HIS A 171 10.11 6.56 1.81
N MET A 172 9.43 5.47 1.42
CA MET A 172 9.76 4.15 1.94
C MET A 172 11.16 3.70 1.49
N ASN A 173 11.93 3.10 2.40
CA ASN A 173 13.16 2.41 2.06
C ASN A 173 12.88 0.93 1.84
N ILE A 174 13.51 0.34 0.82
CA ILE A 174 13.38 -1.09 0.54
C ILE A 174 14.59 -1.85 1.08
N CYS A 175 14.34 -2.93 1.84
CA CYS A 175 15.41 -3.80 2.30
C CYS A 175 15.87 -4.70 1.14
N ASP A 176 17.20 -4.79 0.94
CA ASP A 176 17.84 -5.72 -0.01
C ASP A 176 17.15 -5.78 -1.38
N PRO A 177 16.97 -4.62 -2.05
CA PRO A 177 16.13 -4.54 -3.25
C PRO A 177 16.72 -5.34 -4.42
N THR A 178 15.85 -5.97 -5.22
CA THR A 178 16.24 -6.66 -6.45
C THR A 178 16.27 -5.74 -7.66
N ARG A 179 15.71 -4.53 -7.52
CA ARG A 179 15.68 -3.46 -8.51
C ARG A 179 16.40 -2.21 -8.00
N MET A 180 16.69 -1.29 -8.91
CA MET A 180 17.15 0.04 -8.53
C MET A 180 15.96 0.92 -8.08
N TYR A 181 15.78 1.02 -6.76
CA TYR A 181 14.82 1.94 -6.15
C TYR A 181 15.45 3.32 -5.99
N CYS A 182 14.77 4.35 -6.51
CA CYS A 182 15.13 5.73 -6.28
C CYS A 182 14.18 6.30 -5.24
N ALA A 183 14.75 6.83 -4.17
CA ALA A 183 14.05 7.52 -3.11
C ALA A 183 14.56 8.96 -3.00
N LEU A 184 13.71 9.81 -2.44
CA LEU A 184 14.04 11.20 -2.13
C LEU A 184 14.43 11.30 -0.66
N ASP A 185 15.53 12.00 -0.36
CA ASP A 185 16.01 12.18 1.01
C ASP A 185 15.11 13.11 1.85
N THR A 186 14.28 13.91 1.19
CA THR A 186 13.37 14.88 1.81
C THR A 186 11.95 14.73 1.30
N GLN A 187 10.98 15.29 2.03
CA GLN A 187 9.62 15.45 1.52
C GLN A 187 9.65 16.23 0.21
N GLY A 188 9.15 15.62 -0.85
CA GLY A 188 9.24 16.14 -2.20
C GLY A 188 8.70 15.16 -3.23
N PHE A 189 8.88 15.51 -4.50
CA PHE A 189 8.45 14.72 -5.64
C PHE A 189 9.59 14.56 -6.63
N PHE A 190 9.54 13.50 -7.44
CA PHE A 190 10.42 13.38 -8.58
C PHE A 190 10.08 14.45 -9.61
N ASP A 191 11.08 14.99 -10.28
CA ASP A 191 10.94 15.95 -11.37
C ASP A 191 11.93 15.63 -12.50
N ASP A 192 12.08 16.53 -13.46
CA ASP A 192 12.99 16.34 -14.59
C ASP A 192 14.48 16.46 -14.23
N THR A 193 14.84 16.75 -12.99
CA THR A 193 16.23 16.99 -12.56
C THR A 193 16.73 15.93 -11.59
N ASN A 194 15.86 15.29 -10.82
CA ASN A 194 16.24 14.46 -9.68
C ASN A 194 16.04 12.94 -9.87
N ILE A 195 15.56 12.49 -11.04
CA ILE A 195 15.56 11.06 -11.40
C ILE A 195 17.00 10.65 -11.74
N GLN A 196 17.49 9.57 -11.13
CA GLN A 196 18.80 8.99 -11.41
C GLN A 196 18.76 8.10 -12.67
N GLU A 197 19.88 7.98 -13.39
CA GLU A 197 19.98 7.04 -14.52
C GLU A 197 19.87 5.59 -14.03
N GLY A 198 19.22 4.74 -14.83
CA GLY A 198 18.99 3.33 -14.50
C GLY A 198 17.90 3.10 -13.45
N CYS A 199 17.21 4.15 -12.99
CA CYS A 199 16.14 4.03 -12.01
C CYS A 199 15.01 3.11 -12.51
N GLN A 200 14.65 2.09 -11.73
CA GLN A 200 13.59 1.15 -12.07
C GLN A 200 12.31 1.38 -11.27
N VAL A 201 12.43 1.89 -10.04
CA VAL A 201 11.26 2.16 -9.18
C VAL A 201 11.39 3.55 -8.56
N LEU A 202 10.40 4.41 -8.80
CA LEU A 202 10.25 5.66 -8.06
C LEU A 202 9.42 5.39 -6.81
N THR A 203 9.94 5.71 -5.62
CA THR A 203 9.20 5.52 -4.36
C THR A 203 8.23 6.66 -4.02
N ASP A 204 8.10 7.65 -4.91
CA ASP A 204 7.21 8.80 -4.77
C ASP A 204 6.64 9.24 -6.14
N SER A 205 5.73 10.20 -6.13
CA SER A 205 5.11 10.79 -7.32
C SER A 205 6.13 11.51 -8.20
N LEU A 206 5.89 11.47 -9.52
CA LEU A 206 6.56 12.32 -10.51
C LEU A 206 5.71 13.54 -10.78
N VAL A 207 6.23 14.73 -10.50
CA VAL A 207 5.56 16.02 -10.70
C VAL A 207 6.38 16.91 -11.63
N LEU A 208 5.86 17.13 -12.84
CA LEU A 208 6.43 18.05 -13.83
C LEU A 208 5.52 19.28 -13.90
N ASN A 209 5.89 20.38 -13.24
CA ASN A 209 5.06 21.58 -13.16
C ASN A 209 5.78 22.82 -13.67
N GLY A 210 5.32 23.38 -14.79
CA GLY A 210 6.01 24.51 -15.42
C GLY A 210 7.40 24.14 -15.95
N SER A 211 7.84 22.89 -15.73
CA SER A 211 9.07 22.36 -16.27
C SER A 211 9.08 22.60 -17.78
N THR A 212 10.20 23.14 -18.22
CA THR A 212 10.66 22.93 -19.58
C THR A 212 11.69 21.82 -19.45
N PRO A 213 11.31 20.53 -19.31
CA PRO A 213 12.31 19.51 -19.48
C PRO A 213 12.96 19.86 -20.79
N ASN A 214 14.27 20.05 -20.79
CA ASN A 214 14.98 20.04 -22.04
C ASN A 214 14.44 18.78 -22.70
N THR A 215 13.80 18.91 -23.86
CA THR A 215 13.38 17.79 -24.72
C THR A 215 14.58 16.94 -25.17
N SER A 216 15.70 17.07 -24.46
CA SER A 216 16.85 16.20 -24.37
C SER A 216 16.40 14.76 -24.18
N GLU A 217 16.93 13.95 -25.08
CA GLU A 217 17.11 12.51 -24.97
C GLU A 217 17.44 12.05 -23.54
N GLN A 218 18.17 12.85 -22.75
CA GLN A 218 18.54 12.56 -21.37
C GLN A 218 17.36 12.39 -20.40
N PHE A 219 16.33 13.24 -20.47
CA PHE A 219 15.15 13.06 -19.62
C PHE A 219 14.38 11.80 -20.02
N GLN A 220 14.17 11.60 -21.33
CA GLN A 220 13.50 10.41 -21.83
C GLN A 220 14.27 9.12 -21.48
N ASN A 221 15.60 9.14 -21.53
CA ASN A 221 16.44 8.00 -21.15
C ASN A 221 16.20 7.58 -19.70
N ARG A 222 16.01 8.53 -18.79
CA ARG A 222 15.67 8.23 -17.40
C ARG A 222 14.28 7.62 -17.23
N LEU A 223 13.31 7.99 -18.08
CA LEU A 223 11.98 7.37 -18.06
C LEU A 223 11.95 5.97 -18.67
N ASN A 224 12.92 5.63 -19.53
CA ASN A 224 12.93 4.35 -20.27
C ASN A 224 13.11 3.13 -19.36
N ASP A 225 13.74 3.29 -18.21
CA ASP A 225 14.02 2.20 -17.27
C ASP A 225 12.99 2.06 -16.15
N ILE A 226 12.13 3.06 -15.96
CA ILE A 226 11.12 3.06 -14.90
C ILE A 226 10.08 1.98 -15.17
N GLU A 227 10.00 1.02 -14.25
CA GLU A 227 9.07 -0.10 -14.24
C GLU A 227 7.88 0.14 -13.32
N GLN A 228 8.10 0.86 -12.21
CA GLN A 228 7.08 1.12 -11.19
C GLN A 228 7.17 2.53 -10.63
N ILE A 229 6.03 3.10 -10.28
CA ILE A 229 5.94 4.38 -9.55
C ILE A 229 5.02 4.17 -8.35
N PHE A 230 5.51 4.45 -7.15
CA PHE A 230 4.72 4.47 -5.93
C PHE A 230 4.32 5.92 -5.70
N GLY A 231 3.18 6.33 -6.26
CA GLY A 231 2.71 7.71 -6.32
C GLY A 231 1.90 7.94 -7.58
N SER A 232 1.85 9.19 -8.03
CA SER A 232 1.14 9.63 -9.23
C SER A 232 2.09 10.25 -10.24
N ILE A 233 1.68 10.28 -11.51
CA ILE A 233 2.33 11.03 -12.58
C ILE A 233 1.53 12.30 -12.81
N ILE A 234 2.08 13.46 -12.46
CA ILE A 234 1.40 14.75 -12.52
C ILE A 234 2.17 15.68 -13.45
N VAL A 235 1.57 16.06 -14.57
CA VAL A 235 2.20 16.89 -15.61
C VAL A 235 1.35 18.13 -15.86
N LEU A 236 1.85 19.28 -15.43
CA LEU A 236 1.13 20.54 -15.39
C LEU A 236 1.92 21.62 -16.15
N ASN A 237 1.26 22.32 -17.07
CA ASN A 237 1.81 23.54 -17.70
C ASN A 237 3.23 23.37 -18.28
N THR A 238 3.53 22.21 -18.89
CA THR A 238 4.86 21.91 -19.43
C THR A 238 4.97 22.25 -20.91
N LYS A 239 6.22 22.33 -21.41
CA LYS A 239 6.53 22.45 -22.85
C LYS A 239 6.74 21.09 -23.54
N LEU A 240 6.53 19.98 -22.83
CA LEU A 240 6.70 18.63 -23.37
C LEU A 240 5.81 18.41 -24.60
N THR A 241 6.35 17.74 -25.60
CA THR A 241 5.60 17.26 -26.78
C THR A 241 5.14 15.82 -26.61
N SER A 242 5.88 15.02 -25.85
CA SER A 242 5.55 13.63 -25.57
C SER A 242 5.91 13.21 -24.16
N LEU A 243 5.17 12.25 -23.62
CA LEU A 243 5.46 11.58 -22.35
C LEU A 243 5.40 10.06 -22.54
N LYS A 244 6.53 9.37 -22.40
CA LYS A 244 6.62 7.95 -22.75
C LYS A 244 7.28 7.15 -21.64
N PHE A 245 6.61 6.08 -21.23
CA PHE A 245 7.13 5.11 -20.26
C PHE A 245 7.08 3.70 -20.85
N PRO A 246 8.14 3.26 -21.55
CA PRO A 246 8.11 1.99 -22.28
C PRO A 246 8.07 0.76 -21.36
N LYS A 247 8.65 0.84 -20.15
CA LYS A 247 8.73 -0.28 -19.19
C LYS A 247 7.76 -0.17 -18.01
N LEU A 248 7.10 0.97 -17.82
CA LEU A 248 6.22 1.20 -16.68
C LEU A 248 5.03 0.25 -16.74
N TRP A 249 4.96 -0.66 -15.78
CA TRP A 249 3.92 -1.67 -15.71
C TRP A 249 3.02 -1.54 -14.49
N ARG A 250 3.44 -0.79 -13.46
CA ARG A 250 2.63 -0.51 -12.27
C ARG A 250 2.72 0.95 -11.82
N ILE A 251 1.57 1.53 -11.46
CA ILE A 251 1.48 2.75 -10.67
C ILE A 251 0.69 2.44 -9.41
N TYR A 252 1.30 2.60 -8.24
CA TYR A 252 0.59 2.52 -6.96
C TYR A 252 0.28 3.93 -6.46
N ASN A 253 -0.92 4.42 -6.73
CA ASN A 253 -1.30 5.78 -6.35
C ASN A 253 -1.67 5.87 -4.86
N PHE A 254 -0.73 6.23 -3.99
CA PHE A 254 -1.03 6.46 -2.57
C PHE A 254 -1.73 7.81 -2.30
N GLN A 255 -2.00 8.63 -3.32
CA GLN A 255 -2.65 9.95 -3.21
C GLN A 255 -4.13 9.83 -3.61
N PRO A 256 -5.05 9.55 -2.66
CA PRO A 256 -6.42 9.20 -3.01
C PRO A 256 -7.20 10.33 -3.69
N THR A 257 -6.79 11.58 -3.48
CA THR A 257 -7.48 12.78 -4.01
C THR A 257 -6.99 13.20 -5.40
N LEU A 258 -6.06 12.47 -6.01
CA LEU A 258 -5.57 12.73 -7.37
C LEU A 258 -5.64 11.45 -8.23
N PRO A 259 -5.86 11.57 -9.55
CA PRO A 259 -5.77 10.42 -10.44
C PRO A 259 -4.32 9.94 -10.54
N ALA A 260 -4.14 8.66 -10.89
CA ALA A 260 -2.81 8.06 -11.03
C ALA A 260 -1.95 8.77 -12.10
N ILE A 261 -2.59 9.31 -13.14
CA ILE A 261 -1.98 10.09 -14.20
C ILE A 261 -2.83 11.36 -14.42
N LEU A 262 -2.25 12.52 -14.14
CA LEU A 262 -2.86 13.83 -14.34
C LEU A 262 -2.10 14.62 -15.41
N LEU A 263 -2.78 15.01 -16.48
CA LEU A 263 -2.23 15.89 -17.52
C LEU A 263 -3.07 17.16 -17.59
N GLN A 264 -2.49 18.32 -17.28
CA GLN A 264 -3.24 19.57 -17.28
C GLN A 264 -2.47 20.73 -17.92
N LYS A 265 -3.17 21.51 -18.75
CA LYS A 265 -2.65 22.78 -19.31
C LYS A 265 -1.34 22.61 -20.11
N ASN A 266 -1.08 21.44 -20.67
CA ASN A 266 0.12 21.21 -21.48
C ASN A 266 -0.18 21.54 -22.94
N MET A 267 0.24 22.73 -23.37
CA MET A 267 -0.10 23.28 -24.69
C MET A 267 0.54 22.53 -25.86
N ASN A 268 1.62 21.79 -25.61
CA ASN A 268 2.41 21.13 -26.64
C ASN A 268 2.33 19.61 -26.66
N ILE A 269 1.80 18.98 -25.60
CA ILE A 269 1.78 17.53 -25.52
C ILE A 269 0.82 16.98 -26.56
N SER A 270 1.31 16.10 -27.42
CA SER A 270 0.53 15.46 -28.48
C SER A 270 0.56 13.94 -28.41
N GLN A 271 1.44 13.38 -27.57
CA GLN A 271 1.66 11.94 -27.50
C GLN A 271 1.91 11.50 -26.06
N VAL A 272 1.19 10.48 -25.61
CA VAL A 272 1.45 9.79 -24.35
C VAL A 272 1.45 8.30 -24.58
N GLU A 273 2.41 7.59 -23.98
CA GLU A 273 2.59 6.15 -24.17
C GLU A 273 2.82 5.42 -22.85
N PHE A 274 1.90 4.50 -22.52
CA PHE A 274 1.92 3.65 -21.34
C PHE A 274 1.70 2.18 -21.71
N ASN A 275 2.37 1.71 -22.78
CA ASN A 275 2.06 0.43 -23.44
C ASN A 275 2.28 -0.81 -22.54
N SER A 276 3.12 -0.70 -21.51
CA SER A 276 3.40 -1.77 -20.54
C SER A 276 2.52 -1.73 -19.29
N LEU A 277 1.74 -0.66 -19.10
CA LEU A 277 0.95 -0.46 -17.88
C LEU A 277 -0.12 -1.55 -17.78
N LYS A 278 -0.13 -2.28 -16.66
CA LYS A 278 -1.03 -3.41 -16.41
C LYS A 278 -1.64 -3.42 -15.01
N SER A 279 -1.18 -2.55 -14.11
CA SER A 279 -1.58 -2.57 -12.70
C SER A 279 -1.65 -1.16 -12.14
N VAL A 280 -2.84 -0.78 -11.69
CA VAL A 280 -3.08 0.42 -10.87
C VAL A 280 -4.01 0.00 -9.72
N PRO A 281 -3.47 -0.65 -8.67
CA PRO A 281 -4.29 -1.38 -7.70
C PRO A 281 -5.13 -0.47 -6.79
N PHE A 282 -4.80 0.82 -6.71
CA PHE A 282 -5.54 1.80 -5.94
C PHE A 282 -5.72 3.09 -6.76
N LEU A 283 -6.97 3.54 -6.91
CA LEU A 283 -7.33 4.75 -7.65
C LEU A 283 -7.83 5.90 -6.75
N GLY A 284 -8.00 5.63 -5.45
CA GLY A 284 -8.53 6.62 -4.52
C GLY A 284 -9.99 6.99 -4.78
N ASP A 285 -10.27 8.29 -4.67
CA ASP A 285 -11.57 8.91 -4.93
C ASP A 285 -11.81 9.13 -6.44
N HIS A 286 -10.77 9.00 -7.26
CA HIS A 286 -10.85 9.09 -8.71
C HIS A 286 -11.17 7.73 -9.31
N ARG A 287 -11.96 7.73 -10.39
CA ARG A 287 -12.22 6.51 -11.17
C ARG A 287 -11.30 6.40 -12.38
N GLU A 288 -10.75 7.54 -12.77
CA GLU A 288 -9.87 7.70 -13.90
C GLU A 288 -8.44 7.33 -13.53
N ILE A 289 -7.83 6.47 -14.34
CA ILE A 289 -6.38 6.27 -14.32
C ILE A 289 -5.70 7.48 -14.92
N LEU A 290 -6.23 7.95 -16.06
CA LEU A 290 -5.73 9.11 -16.78
C LEU A 290 -6.83 10.15 -16.86
N TYR A 291 -6.56 11.32 -16.27
CA TYR A 291 -7.37 12.51 -16.42
C TYR A 291 -6.55 13.59 -17.12
N ALA A 292 -6.96 13.95 -18.33
CA ALA A 292 -6.32 14.97 -19.13
C ALA A 292 -7.30 16.10 -19.43
N TYR A 293 -6.95 17.35 -19.11
CA TYR A 293 -7.77 18.51 -19.47
C TYR A 293 -6.93 19.73 -19.85
N GLN A 294 -7.47 20.54 -20.76
CA GLN A 294 -6.77 21.72 -21.30
C GLN A 294 -5.42 21.37 -21.98
N ASN A 295 -5.36 20.24 -22.71
CA ASN A 295 -4.19 19.81 -23.49
C ASN A 295 -4.53 19.82 -24.99
N PRO A 296 -4.52 20.98 -25.67
CA PRO A 296 -5.14 21.14 -27.00
C PRO A 296 -4.51 20.31 -28.13
N LYS A 297 -3.24 19.91 -28.00
CA LYS A 297 -2.56 19.05 -28.99
C LYS A 297 -2.69 17.56 -28.70
N LEU A 298 -3.17 17.18 -27.53
CA LEU A 298 -3.41 15.79 -27.16
C LEU A 298 -4.77 15.37 -27.71
N VAL A 299 -4.85 15.22 -29.03
CA VAL A 299 -6.12 15.03 -29.71
C VAL A 299 -6.68 13.62 -29.49
N ASN A 300 -5.78 12.63 -29.52
CA ASN A 300 -6.07 11.24 -29.20
C ASN A 300 -4.80 10.58 -28.62
N ILE A 301 -4.98 9.43 -27.97
CA ILE A 301 -3.89 8.54 -27.55
C ILE A 301 -3.82 7.34 -28.50
N SER A 302 -2.65 6.69 -28.59
CA SER A 302 -2.51 5.51 -29.45
C SER A 302 -3.52 4.43 -29.05
N TRP A 303 -3.97 3.63 -30.02
CA TRP A 303 -4.96 2.57 -29.76
C TRP A 303 -4.44 1.54 -28.75
N ASP A 304 -3.15 1.22 -28.81
CA ASP A 304 -2.49 0.32 -27.85
C ASP A 304 -2.51 0.88 -26.42
N THR A 305 -2.11 2.15 -26.23
CA THR A 305 -2.17 2.80 -24.92
C THR A 305 -3.62 2.90 -24.44
N CYS A 306 -4.56 3.23 -25.32
CA CYS A 306 -5.98 3.32 -24.96
C CYS A 306 -6.52 1.99 -24.43
N ASN A 307 -6.32 0.90 -25.17
CA ASN A 307 -6.80 -0.42 -24.75
C ASN A 307 -6.18 -0.87 -23.44
N LYS A 308 -4.87 -0.64 -23.24
CA LYS A 308 -4.19 -0.98 -21.99
C LYS A 308 -4.77 -0.25 -20.79
N LEU A 309 -5.04 1.04 -20.92
CA LEU A 309 -5.64 1.81 -19.85
C LEU A 309 -7.08 1.36 -19.58
N LEU A 310 -7.85 1.03 -20.63
CA LEU A 310 -9.22 0.54 -20.51
C LEU A 310 -9.36 -0.83 -19.86
N ASP A 311 -8.33 -1.68 -19.96
CA ASP A 311 -8.29 -2.96 -19.24
C ASP A 311 -8.16 -2.77 -17.72
N ILE A 312 -7.70 -1.59 -17.27
CA ILE A 312 -7.40 -1.31 -15.86
C ILE A 312 -8.46 -0.35 -15.26
N GLY A 313 -8.97 0.61 -16.01
CA GLY A 313 -9.86 1.66 -15.48
C GLY A 313 -10.31 2.69 -16.51
N PHE A 314 -10.83 3.84 -16.03
CA PHE A 314 -11.39 4.87 -16.91
C PHE A 314 -10.34 5.85 -17.41
N VAL A 315 -10.56 6.42 -18.59
CA VAL A 315 -9.73 7.46 -19.18
C VAL A 315 -10.59 8.61 -19.66
N THR A 316 -10.22 9.82 -19.26
CA THR A 316 -10.94 11.05 -19.63
C THR A 316 -9.97 12.04 -20.24
N ILE A 317 -10.28 12.53 -21.45
CA ILE A 317 -9.53 13.57 -22.15
C ILE A 317 -10.50 14.70 -22.55
N GLU A 318 -10.49 15.79 -21.77
CA GLU A 318 -11.36 16.94 -21.98
C GLU A 318 -10.87 17.86 -23.10
N GLY A 319 -11.82 18.35 -23.91
CA GLY A 319 -11.58 19.26 -25.04
C GLY A 319 -11.99 18.69 -26.40
N ASN A 320 -12.12 17.36 -26.53
CA ASN A 320 -12.48 16.70 -27.80
C ASN A 320 -13.68 15.74 -27.72
N GLY A 321 -14.31 15.59 -26.55
CA GLY A 321 -15.39 14.61 -26.36
C GLY A 321 -14.93 13.15 -26.41
N THR A 322 -13.62 12.90 -26.30
CA THR A 322 -13.03 11.56 -26.25
C THR A 322 -13.02 11.06 -24.81
N THR A 323 -14.10 10.41 -24.41
CA THR A 323 -14.15 9.62 -23.17
C THR A 323 -13.94 8.16 -23.54
N CYS A 324 -12.95 7.51 -22.94
CA CYS A 324 -12.70 6.09 -23.16
C CYS A 324 -13.09 5.38 -21.86
N GLY A 325 -14.20 4.63 -21.86
CA GLY A 325 -14.63 3.89 -20.67
C GLY A 325 -16.06 3.35 -20.70
N GLN A 326 -16.41 2.48 -19.74
CA GLN A 326 -17.68 1.75 -19.67
C GLN A 326 -18.89 2.61 -19.27
N SER A 327 -19.28 3.55 -20.14
CA SER A 327 -20.67 3.95 -20.33
C SER A 327 -20.83 4.53 -21.73
N SER A 328 -21.45 3.73 -22.60
CA SER A 328 -22.02 4.05 -23.91
C SER A 328 -21.21 4.83 -24.96
N THR A 329 -19.89 4.68 -25.07
CA THR A 329 -19.17 4.71 -26.36
C THR A 329 -17.68 4.41 -26.15
N ARG A 330 -17.20 3.22 -26.55
CA ARG A 330 -15.76 3.01 -26.76
C ARG A 330 -15.37 3.80 -28.01
N SER A 331 -14.76 4.96 -27.84
CA SER A 331 -14.21 5.73 -28.96
C SER A 331 -12.83 6.25 -28.59
N CYS A 332 -11.81 5.40 -28.73
CA CYS A 332 -10.46 5.88 -29.04
C CYS A 332 -10.50 6.24 -30.54
N LYS A 333 -10.55 7.53 -30.88
CA LYS A 333 -10.82 7.98 -32.26
C LYS A 333 -9.56 8.36 -33.01
#